data_AF-A0A377ZM84-F1
#
_entry.id   AF-A0A377ZM84-F1
#
_cell.length_a   1.000
_cell.length_b   1.000
_cell.length_c   1.000
_cell.angle_alpha   90.00
_cell.angle_beta   90.00
_cell.angle_gamma   90.00
#
_symmetry.space_group_name_H-M   'P 1'
#
loop_
_entity.id
_entity.type
_entity.pdbx_description
1 polymer ?
#
loop_
_entity_poly.entity_id
_entity_poly.type
_entity_poly.pdbx_seq_one_letter_code
_entity_poly.pdbx_strand_id
1 'polypeptide(L)'
;MPCVAGYAEIGLGLLQHPATRLDDNPYASWIRNYGDEGYLQGVSAALALLETVWQQRGSEARITELSEIFTTATRLEAQFWQMGLNAAAETRA
;
A
#
# COMPACT_ATOMS: atom_id res chain seq x y z
N MET A 1 -5.47 -0.56 7.09
CA MET A 1 -5.03 0.67 6.41
C MET A 1 -3.72 0.54 5.64
N PRO A 2 -2.60 0.07 6.23
CA PRO A 2 -1.31 0.12 5.53
C PRO A 2 -1.28 -0.68 4.21
N CYS A 3 -2.04 -1.77 4.11
CA CYS A 3 -2.23 -2.51 2.86
C CYS A 3 -2.85 -1.64 1.75
N VAL A 4 -4.15 -1.33 1.85
CA VAL A 4 -4.88 -0.63 0.77
C VAL A 4 -4.26 0.72 0.38
N ALA A 5 -3.84 1.51 1.37
CA ALA A 5 -3.19 2.79 1.12
C ALA A 5 -1.77 2.60 0.56
N GLY A 6 -0.99 1.66 1.09
CA GLY A 6 0.36 1.37 0.60
C GLY A 6 0.38 0.92 -0.85
N TYR A 7 -0.60 0.11 -1.29
CA TYR A 7 -0.72 -0.27 -2.69
C TYR A 7 -1.06 0.92 -3.61
N ALA A 8 -1.89 1.87 -3.17
CA ALA A 8 -2.12 3.11 -3.92
C ALA A 8 -0.82 3.93 -4.07
N GLU A 9 -0.07 4.10 -2.98
CA GLU A 9 1.22 4.81 -3.00
C GLU A 9 2.21 4.15 -3.97
N ILE A 10 2.32 2.81 -3.95
CA ILE A 10 3.19 2.06 -4.87
C ILE A 10 2.70 2.20 -6.32
N GLY A 11 1.41 2.02 -6.58
CA GLY A 11 0.83 2.12 -7.91
C GLY A 11 1.04 3.52 -8.52
N LEU A 12 0.69 4.57 -7.77
CA LEU A 12 0.92 5.96 -8.16
C LEU A 12 2.40 6.26 -8.35
N GLY A 13 3.25 5.85 -7.41
CA GLY A 13 4.69 6.04 -7.47
C GLY A 13 5.27 5.42 -8.74
N LEU A 14 4.89 4.18 -9.07
CA LEU A 14 5.33 3.51 -10.28
C LEU A 14 4.81 4.21 -11.54
N LEU A 15 3.53 4.62 -11.60
CA LEU A 15 2.99 5.34 -12.75
C LEU A 15 3.69 6.68 -13.01
N GLN A 16 4.09 7.38 -11.95
CA GLN A 16 4.74 8.69 -12.04
C GLN A 16 6.26 8.60 -12.21
N HIS A 17 6.87 7.46 -11.88
CA HIS A 17 8.32 7.32 -11.91
C HIS A 17 8.83 7.27 -13.36
N PRO A 18 9.80 8.13 -13.75
CA PRO A 18 10.23 8.27 -15.14
C PRO A 18 10.91 7.03 -15.73
N ALA A 19 11.44 6.14 -14.88
CA ALA A 19 12.04 4.88 -15.32
C ALA A 19 11.00 3.75 -15.55
N THR A 20 9.74 3.94 -15.14
CA THR A 20 8.71 2.93 -15.33
C THR A 20 8.30 2.87 -16.80
N ARG A 21 8.52 1.72 -17.43
CA ARG A 21 8.04 1.43 -18.79
C ARG A 21 6.76 0.60 -18.68
N LEU A 22 5.68 1.06 -19.30
CA LEU A 22 4.40 0.34 -19.32
C LEU A 22 4.19 -0.47 -20.60
N ASP A 23 4.92 -0.15 -21.67
CA ASP A 23 4.93 -0.93 -22.90
C ASP A 23 5.75 -2.20 -22.71
N ASP A 24 5.20 -3.33 -23.15
CA ASP A 24 5.79 -4.67 -23.01
C ASP A 24 6.14 -5.05 -21.55
N ASN A 25 5.43 -4.46 -20.59
CA ASN A 25 5.60 -4.76 -19.17
C ASN A 25 4.52 -5.72 -18.69
N PRO A 26 4.86 -6.95 -18.26
CA PRO A 26 3.89 -7.94 -17.81
C PRO A 26 3.11 -7.51 -16.56
N TYR A 27 3.60 -6.52 -15.83
CA TYR A 27 2.96 -5.99 -14.63
C TYR A 27 2.16 -4.70 -14.87
N ALA A 28 2.09 -4.22 -16.12
CA ALA A 28 1.45 -2.93 -16.42
C ALA A 28 -0.02 -2.85 -15.99
N SER A 29 -0.78 -3.94 -16.10
CA SER A 29 -2.18 -3.99 -15.65
C SER A 29 -2.30 -3.84 -14.13
N TRP A 30 -1.43 -4.49 -13.37
CA TRP A 30 -1.34 -4.37 -11.92
C TRP A 30 -1.00 -2.93 -11.51
N ILE A 31 0.01 -2.33 -12.14
CA ILE A 31 0.44 -0.96 -11.84
C ILE A 31 -0.70 0.04 -12.11
N ARG A 32 -1.38 -0.08 -13.26
CA ARG A 32 -2.53 0.76 -13.60
C ARG A 32 -3.68 0.58 -12.63
N ASN A 33 -3.99 -0.65 -12.23
CA ASN A 33 -5.10 -0.93 -11.31
C ASN A 33 -4.93 -0.18 -9.98
N TYR A 34 -3.74 -0.18 -9.40
CA TYR A 34 -3.51 0.48 -8.10
C TYR A 34 -3.36 1.99 -8.18
N GLY A 35 -3.15 2.55 -9.37
CA GLY A 35 -3.25 3.99 -9.62
C GLY A 35 -4.55 4.41 -10.31
N ASP A 36 -5.51 3.51 -10.48
CA ASP A 36 -6.79 3.79 -11.12
C ASP A 36 -7.68 4.63 -10.22
N GLU A 37 -8.48 5.50 -10.83
CA GLU A 37 -9.35 6.42 -10.11
C GLU A 37 -10.32 5.68 -9.15
N GLY A 38 -10.88 4.55 -9.57
CA GLY A 38 -11.80 3.78 -8.73
C GLY A 38 -11.11 3.20 -7.49
N TYR A 39 -9.88 2.71 -7.63
CA TYR A 39 -9.10 2.23 -6.50
C TYR A 39 -8.76 3.38 -5.54
N LEU A 40 -8.33 4.53 -6.07
CA LEU A 40 -7.97 5.70 -5.27
C LEU A 40 -9.17 6.31 -4.54
N GLN A 41 -10.35 6.32 -5.15
CA GLN A 41 -11.59 6.70 -4.47
C GLN A 41 -11.89 5.76 -3.29
N GLY A 42 -11.70 4.46 -3.45
CA GLY A 42 -11.82 3.48 -2.36
C GLY A 42 -10.84 3.73 -1.22
N VAL A 43 -9.57 4.03 -1.54
CA VAL A 43 -8.55 4.39 -0.54
C VAL A 43 -8.92 5.69 0.19
N SER A 44 -9.36 6.72 -0.55
CA SER A 44 -9.82 7.98 0.03
C SER A 44 -10.98 7.78 1.00
N ALA A 45 -11.98 6.98 0.60
CA ALA A 45 -13.11 6.64 1.46
C ALA A 45 -12.69 5.89 2.73
N ALA A 46 -11.75 4.94 2.62
CA ALA A 46 -11.21 4.20 3.76
C ALA A 46 -10.46 5.11 4.75
N LEU A 47 -9.66 6.06 4.24
CA LEU A 47 -8.96 7.06 5.06
C LEU A 47 -9.95 7.99 5.76
N ALA A 48 -10.97 8.48 5.05
CA ALA A 48 -12.01 9.33 5.61
C ALA A 48 -12.81 8.60 6.71
N LEU A 49 -13.08 7.31 6.55
CA LEU A 49 -13.71 6.50 7.59
C LEU A 49 -12.80 6.36 8.82
N LEU A 50 -11.50 6.13 8.64
CA LEU A 50 -10.54 6.05 9.74
C LEU A 50 -10.54 7.37 10.54
N GLU A 51 -10.49 8.50 9.85
CA GLU A 51 -10.54 9.83 10.47
C GLU A 51 -11.86 10.04 11.22
N THR A 52 -12.98 9.67 10.62
CA THR A 52 -14.30 9.76 11.27
C THR A 52 -14.34 8.95 12.56
N VAL A 53 -13.80 7.73 12.55
CA VAL A 53 -13.74 6.87 13.75
C VAL A 53 -12.80 7.47 14.80
N TRP A 54 -11.68 8.07 14.40
CA TRP A 54 -10.79 8.78 15.31
C TRP A 54 -11.49 9.97 15.98
N GLN A 55 -12.21 10.80 15.23
CA GLN A 55 -12.95 11.93 15.80
C GLN A 55 -14.04 11.49 16.78
N GLN A 56 -14.68 10.34 16.53
CA GLN A 56 -15.77 9.85 17.38
C GLN A 56 -15.30 9.07 18.61
N ARG A 57 -14.21 8.32 18.50
CA ARG A 57 -13.81 7.28 19.48
C ARG A 57 -12.30 7.24 19.74
N GLY A 58 -11.56 8.14 19.12
CA GLY A 58 -10.12 8.30 19.33
C GLY A 58 -9.81 8.83 20.72
N SER A 59 -8.53 8.79 21.05
CA SER A 59 -7.97 9.38 22.26
C SER A 59 -6.49 9.53 22.04
N GLU A 60 -5.92 10.69 22.37
CA GLU A 60 -4.48 10.92 22.28
C GLU A 60 -3.69 9.88 23.06
N ALA A 61 -4.22 9.37 24.18
CA ALA A 61 -3.58 8.30 24.95
C ALA A 61 -3.38 6.99 24.14
N ARG A 62 -4.15 6.79 23.05
CA ARG A 62 -4.08 5.61 22.18
C ARG A 62 -3.19 5.81 20.95
N ILE A 63 -2.73 7.04 20.69
CA ILE A 63 -2.02 7.34 19.43
C ILE A 63 -0.72 6.53 19.31
N THR A 64 -0.01 6.34 20.42
CA THR A 64 1.23 5.56 20.46
C THR A 64 0.98 4.11 20.05
N GLU A 65 0.03 3.44 20.70
CA GLU A 65 -0.33 2.04 20.39
C GLU A 65 -0.81 1.89 18.94
N LEU A 66 -1.69 2.78 18.48
CA LEU A 66 -2.19 2.74 17.10
C LEU A 66 -1.07 2.97 16.06
N SER A 67 -0.10 3.83 16.38
CA SER A 67 1.08 4.07 15.54
C SER A 67 1.98 2.84 15.48
N GLU A 68 2.16 2.13 16.59
CA GLU A 68 2.92 0.87 16.64
C GLU A 68 2.25 -0.23 15.81
N ILE A 69 0.92 -0.35 15.89
CA ILE A 69 0.14 -1.29 15.08
C ILE A 69 0.30 -0.96 13.59
N PHE A 70 0.12 0.32 13.21
CA PHE A 70 0.28 0.76 11.83
C PHE A 70 1.70 0.47 11.32
N THR A 71 2.72 0.85 12.09
CA THR A 71 4.14 0.63 11.74
C THR A 71 4.45 -0.86 11.57
N THR A 72 3.95 -1.69 12.48
CA THR A 72 4.16 -3.15 12.41
C THR A 72 3.50 -3.74 11.17
N ALA A 73 2.26 -3.35 10.88
CA ALA A 73 1.56 -3.82 9.69
C ALA A 73 2.26 -3.34 8.39
N THR A 74 2.75 -2.10 8.31
CA THR A 74 3.56 -1.63 7.17
C THR A 74 4.84 -2.44 6.99
N ARG A 75 5.53 -2.80 8.10
CA ARG A 75 6.71 -3.67 8.03
C ARG A 75 6.36 -5.07 7.51
N LEU A 76 5.22 -5.62 7.90
CA LEU A 76 4.74 -6.92 7.40
C LEU A 76 4.42 -6.86 5.90
N GLU A 77 3.82 -5.78 5.41
CA GLU A 77 3.60 -5.56 3.97
C GLU A 77 4.94 -5.50 3.20
N ALA A 78 5.97 -4.82 3.74
CA ALA A 78 7.29 -4.82 3.14
C ALA A 78 7.92 -6.24 3.12
N GLN A 79 7.73 -7.01 4.19
CA GLN A 79 8.20 -8.41 4.27
C GLN A 79 7.45 -9.32 3.30
N PHE A 80 6.17 -9.05 2.99
CA PHE A 80 5.42 -9.79 1.99
C PHE A 80 6.10 -9.71 0.61
N TRP A 81 6.55 -8.52 0.20
CA TRP A 81 7.33 -8.35 -1.03
C TRP A 81 8.67 -9.07 -0.97
N GLN A 82 9.39 -8.96 0.15
CA GLN A 82 10.67 -9.65 0.33
C GLN A 82 10.52 -11.16 0.20
N MET A 83 9.44 -11.74 0.72
CA MET A 83 9.16 -13.16 0.64
C MET A 83 9.01 -13.63 -0.81
N GLY A 84 8.32 -12.83 -1.64
CA GLY A 84 8.21 -13.09 -3.09
C GLY A 84 9.56 -13.01 -3.83
N LEU A 85 10.40 -12.03 -3.47
CA LEU A 85 11.74 -11.90 -4.04
C LEU A 85 12.64 -13.08 -3.67
N ASN A 86 12.59 -13.54 -2.42
CA ASN A 86 13.35 -14.70 -1.96
C ASN A 86 12.93 -15.97 -2.70
N ALA A 87 11.63 -16.24 -2.82
CA ALA A 87 11.12 -17.40 -3.55
C ALA A 87 11.52 -17.39 -5.04
N ALA A 88 11.50 -16.21 -5.67
CA ALA A 88 11.96 -16.07 -7.05
C ALA A 88 13.47 -16.30 -7.21
N ALA A 89 14.29 -15.94 -6.21
CA ALA A 89 15.72 -16.20 -6.21
C ALA A 89 16.02 -17.69 -6.03
N GLU A 90 15.33 -18.38 -5.11
CA GLU A 90 15.47 -19.82 -4.89
C GLU A 90 15.10 -20.64 -6.13
N THR A 91 14.05 -20.25 -6.86
CA THR A 91 13.63 -20.94 -8.09
C THR A 91 14.66 -20.81 -9.23
N ARG A 92 15.57 -19.83 -9.15
CA ARG A 92 16.59 -19.54 -10.16
C ARG A 92 17.95 -20.16 -9.84
N ALA A 93 18.14 -20.68 -8.64
CA ALA A 93 19.37 -21.34 -8.17
C ALA A 93 19.35 -22.83 -8.49
#